data_AF-A0A560JE79-F1
#
_entry.id   AF-A0A560JE79-F1
#
_cell.length_a   1.000
_cell.length_b   1.000
_cell.length_c   1.000
_cell.angle_alpha   90.00
_cell.angle_beta   90.00
_cell.angle_gamma   90.00
#
_symmetry.space_group_name_H-M   'P 1'
#
loop_
_entity.id
_entity.type
_entity.pdbx_description
1 polymer ?
#
loop_
_entity_poly.entity_id
_entity_poly.type
_entity_poly.pdbx_seq_one_letter_code
_entity_poly.pdbx_strand_id
1 'polypeptide(L)'
;MPYLPVAGLPVVGAPDSMNGVVPEGAVVTPAFNALLGQYAPASYQYLPVASSAVVSPGVASVVPLVVAPAVVTTQAYMMAPPPPTMLMSQLSQNSESAVDPVWTHEVKDGKATINLGDKYTITADEKDGTWTVRNNQTGHVTVIHGDPHVDADGDGKDDFDFKKDMTFQLDDGTKITVNNVDYGNGEAISSKLTITNGHNAMVVEGLGDDKDGENNLRVTQSNAGMTLDELTSDGAQTIHESGQGWVDGAGRAVNQASIDAGEQGRGPGQYASTAPASTAPVFFVPPPPPPLAMVPVAAAQVPTQSSQPAPVWSHEVRDGRAEIKLGDKYSMLVDENDGTVLIRNNQTGKVTAIHGDPHVDADGDGKIDFDFKKNMTFQLDDGTKITVDTVDIGNGKTMASKLTITNGDNAMVVEGLGDRFDGKNNLKVTQSNAGRTLDQLTSDGAQTIYEQPGSGWVDRSGRQVNQEIIDSNENPGTSSDA
;
A
#
# COMPACT_ATOMS: atom_id res chain seq x y z
N MET A 1 -16.69 58.98 25.24
CA MET A 1 -15.30 59.23 25.67
C MET A 1 -14.38 58.68 24.59
N PRO A 2 -13.62 59.52 23.87
CA PRO A 2 -12.69 59.08 22.82
C PRO A 2 -11.27 58.86 23.37
N TYR A 3 -10.45 58.07 22.67
CA TYR A 3 -9.09 58.47 22.26
C TYR A 3 -8.54 57.49 21.19
N LEU A 4 -8.00 58.04 20.11
CA LEU A 4 -7.15 57.36 19.12
C LEU A 4 -5.66 57.64 19.46
N PRO A 5 -4.66 57.51 18.55
CA PRO A 5 -3.77 56.35 18.48
C PRO A 5 -2.28 56.75 18.61
N VAL A 6 -1.34 55.79 18.55
CA VAL A 6 0.08 56.08 18.23
C VAL A 6 0.65 55.00 17.31
N ALA A 7 1.40 55.42 16.28
CA ALA A 7 2.05 54.59 15.27
C ALA A 7 3.56 54.38 15.56
N GLY A 8 4.20 53.42 14.87
CA GLY A 8 5.65 53.18 15.02
C GLY A 8 6.28 52.25 13.97
N LEU A 9 6.64 52.82 12.82
CA LEU A 9 7.70 52.36 11.89
C LEU A 9 8.51 53.63 11.52
N PRO A 10 9.70 53.57 10.89
CA PRO A 10 10.58 52.43 10.58
C PRO A 10 12.04 52.63 11.07
N VAL A 11 12.94 51.65 10.88
CA VAL A 11 14.38 51.92 10.62
C VAL A 11 14.94 50.89 9.61
N VAL A 12 15.64 51.40 8.59
CA VAL A 12 16.43 50.65 7.61
C VAL A 12 17.87 50.53 8.11
N GLY A 13 18.50 49.36 7.96
CA GLY A 13 19.90 49.15 8.32
C GLY A 13 20.56 48.04 7.49
N ALA A 14 21.33 48.44 6.48
CA ALA A 14 22.28 47.63 5.72
C ALA A 14 23.35 48.57 5.13
N PRO A 15 24.51 48.07 4.66
CA PRO A 15 25.16 46.78 4.91
C PRO A 15 26.50 46.98 5.64
N ASP A 16 27.28 45.91 5.86
CA ASP A 16 28.73 46.03 5.69
C ASP A 16 29.39 44.71 5.29
N SER A 17 30.27 44.77 4.30
CA SER A 17 31.00 43.62 3.75
C SER A 17 32.38 43.50 4.38
N MET A 18 32.90 42.27 4.54
CA MET A 18 34.33 42.04 4.36
C MET A 18 34.61 40.76 3.55
N ASN A 19 35.54 40.90 2.60
CA ASN A 19 35.94 39.87 1.65
C ASN A 19 36.91 38.85 2.27
N GLY A 20 36.90 37.63 1.73
CA GLY A 20 37.88 36.57 2.03
C GLY A 20 38.02 35.56 0.90
N VAL A 21 38.75 35.92 -0.16
CA VAL A 21 39.25 35.04 -1.25
C VAL A 21 40.77 34.90 -1.07
N VAL A 22 41.50 33.83 -1.44
CA VAL A 22 41.42 32.76 -2.47
C VAL A 22 42.25 31.54 -1.94
N PRO A 23 42.53 30.41 -2.66
CA PRO A 23 41.99 29.82 -3.90
C PRO A 23 41.77 28.27 -3.91
N GLU A 24 41.17 27.77 -5.00
CA GLU A 24 41.42 26.52 -5.76
C GLU A 24 41.96 25.23 -5.12
N GLY A 25 41.26 24.12 -5.42
CA GLY A 25 41.89 23.02 -6.17
C GLY A 25 41.94 21.63 -5.54
N ALA A 26 41.02 20.74 -5.94
CA ALA A 26 41.29 19.39 -6.46
C ALA A 26 40.02 18.52 -6.49
N VAL A 27 39.65 18.03 -7.66
CA VAL A 27 38.77 16.86 -7.79
C VAL A 27 39.57 15.63 -7.35
N VAL A 28 39.11 14.92 -6.32
CA VAL A 28 39.68 13.63 -5.92
C VAL A 28 38.59 12.57 -5.90
N THR A 29 38.50 11.82 -6.99
CA THR A 29 37.85 10.50 -7.03
C THR A 29 38.69 9.50 -6.23
N PRO A 30 38.09 8.75 -5.29
CA PRO A 30 38.64 7.46 -4.88
C PRO A 30 38.12 6.39 -5.84
N ALA A 31 38.84 6.18 -6.94
CA ALA A 31 38.70 4.93 -7.69
C ALA A 31 39.39 3.81 -6.88
N PHE A 32 38.62 2.87 -6.34
CA PHE A 32 39.15 1.61 -5.82
C PHE A 32 38.50 0.46 -6.57
N ASN A 33 39.29 -0.19 -7.44
CA ASN A 33 38.82 -1.27 -8.30
C ASN A 33 39.90 -2.38 -8.35
N ALA A 34 39.46 -3.63 -8.52
CA ALA A 34 40.18 -4.90 -8.29
C ALA A 34 40.40 -5.24 -6.79
N LEU A 35 39.90 -6.38 -6.30
CA LEU A 35 40.30 -7.70 -6.78
C LEU A 35 39.23 -8.80 -6.57
N LEU A 36 38.92 -9.56 -7.64
CA LEU A 36 38.14 -10.84 -7.72
C LEU A 36 36.65 -10.78 -7.30
N GLY A 37 35.69 -11.36 -8.03
CA GLY A 37 35.72 -12.05 -9.33
C GLY A 37 34.76 -13.25 -9.40
N GLN A 38 34.08 -13.44 -10.55
CA GLN A 38 33.04 -14.47 -10.83
C GLN A 38 31.69 -14.16 -10.14
N TYR A 39 30.64 -13.73 -10.85
CA TYR A 39 29.89 -14.50 -11.86
C TYR A 39 29.54 -13.68 -13.11
N ALA A 40 29.63 -14.31 -14.28
CA ALA A 40 29.09 -13.81 -15.54
C ALA A 40 27.85 -14.65 -15.95
N PRO A 41 26.84 -14.06 -16.62
CA PRO A 41 25.55 -14.71 -16.84
C PRO A 41 25.61 -15.79 -17.92
N ALA A 42 24.79 -16.83 -17.75
CA ALA A 42 24.63 -17.91 -18.72
C ALA A 42 23.93 -17.40 -19.99
N SER A 43 24.56 -17.63 -21.14
CA SER A 43 24.00 -17.33 -22.46
C SER A 43 22.88 -18.30 -22.85
N TYR A 44 21.74 -17.77 -23.30
CA TYR A 44 20.69 -18.56 -23.96
C TYR A 44 21.22 -19.23 -25.24
N GLN A 45 20.95 -20.53 -25.42
CA GLN A 45 21.09 -21.23 -26.69
C GLN A 45 19.74 -21.82 -27.12
N TYR A 46 19.29 -21.41 -28.31
CA TYR A 46 18.18 -22.05 -29.02
C TYR A 46 18.62 -23.40 -29.60
N LEU A 47 17.73 -24.40 -29.55
CA LEU A 47 17.78 -25.59 -30.41
C LEU A 47 16.40 -25.87 -31.03
N PRO A 48 16.32 -26.57 -32.19
CA PRO A 48 15.37 -26.20 -33.24
C PRO A 48 14.12 -27.08 -33.37
N VAL A 49 13.17 -26.60 -34.18
CA VAL A 49 11.95 -27.28 -34.62
C VAL A 49 12.18 -28.11 -35.89
N ALA A 50 11.78 -29.39 -35.89
CA ALA A 50 11.38 -30.23 -37.04
C ALA A 50 11.10 -31.67 -36.52
N SER A 51 10.31 -32.58 -37.11
CA SER A 51 9.20 -32.51 -38.09
C SER A 51 8.51 -33.90 -38.11
N SER A 52 7.35 -34.04 -38.76
CA SER A 52 6.45 -35.20 -38.67
C SER A 52 6.86 -36.47 -39.47
N ALA A 53 6.28 -37.62 -39.06
CA ALA A 53 5.58 -38.62 -39.92
C ALA A 53 6.23 -39.98 -40.36
N VAL A 54 5.61 -41.09 -39.89
CA VAL A 54 4.85 -42.13 -40.69
C VAL A 54 5.54 -43.38 -41.35
N VAL A 55 4.91 -44.56 -41.14
CA VAL A 55 5.01 -45.97 -41.71
C VAL A 55 6.10 -47.00 -41.26
N SER A 56 5.63 -48.02 -40.50
CA SER A 56 5.59 -49.52 -40.67
C SER A 56 6.59 -50.30 -41.61
N PRO A 57 6.65 -51.68 -41.66
CA PRO A 57 5.73 -52.72 -41.07
C PRO A 57 6.28 -54.10 -40.57
N GLY A 58 5.43 -54.85 -39.83
CA GLY A 58 5.30 -56.34 -39.85
C GLY A 58 6.26 -57.20 -38.99
N VAL A 59 6.03 -58.49 -38.64
CA VAL A 59 4.91 -59.49 -38.65
C VAL A 59 5.31 -60.53 -37.53
N ALA A 60 4.48 -61.18 -36.69
CA ALA A 60 3.52 -62.27 -37.00
C ALA A 60 2.87 -62.90 -35.71
N SER A 61 1.62 -63.39 -35.84
CA SER A 61 0.94 -64.58 -35.25
C SER A 61 1.08 -64.92 -33.74
N VAL A 62 0.06 -65.44 -33.02
CA VAL A 62 -0.90 -66.54 -33.33
C VAL A 62 -2.30 -66.31 -32.67
N VAL A 63 -3.33 -67.04 -33.12
CA VAL A 63 -4.79 -66.98 -32.78
C VAL A 63 -5.29 -68.37 -32.27
N PRO A 64 -6.59 -68.69 -32.04
CA PRO A 64 -7.79 -67.92 -31.63
C PRO A 64 -8.63 -68.61 -30.50
N LEU A 65 -9.75 -67.99 -30.06
CA LEU A 65 -11.01 -68.73 -29.80
C LEU A 65 -12.24 -67.84 -30.05
N VAL A 66 -13.36 -68.45 -30.44
CA VAL A 66 -14.58 -67.80 -31.00
C VAL A 66 -15.84 -68.37 -30.34
N VAL A 67 -16.82 -67.52 -29.96
CA VAL A 67 -18.28 -67.80 -30.04
C VAL A 67 -19.04 -66.48 -30.30
N ALA A 68 -20.18 -66.55 -31.00
CA ALA A 68 -20.98 -65.45 -31.57
C ALA A 68 -22.27 -65.12 -30.73
N PRO A 69 -23.11 -64.12 -31.11
CA PRO A 69 -24.12 -63.48 -30.25
C PRO A 69 -25.60 -63.84 -30.58
N ALA A 70 -26.58 -63.27 -29.85
CA ALA A 70 -27.73 -62.45 -30.35
C ALA A 70 -29.06 -62.53 -29.53
N VAL A 71 -29.99 -61.60 -29.85
CA VAL A 71 -31.47 -61.57 -29.58
C VAL A 71 -31.88 -61.19 -28.13
N VAL A 72 -32.55 -60.08 -27.76
CA VAL A 72 -33.68 -59.23 -28.27
C VAL A 72 -35.10 -59.80 -28.02
N THR A 73 -35.92 -59.16 -27.17
CA THR A 73 -37.33 -58.74 -27.45
C THR A 73 -38.07 -58.07 -26.26
N THR A 74 -38.63 -56.87 -26.52
CA THR A 74 -39.94 -56.30 -26.08
C THR A 74 -40.46 -56.32 -24.63
N GLN A 75 -40.66 -55.10 -24.07
CA GLN A 75 -41.92 -54.47 -23.59
C GLN A 75 -43.18 -55.35 -23.34
N ALA A 76 -44.11 -55.03 -22.42
CA ALA A 76 -44.24 -54.00 -21.36
C ALA A 76 -45.48 -54.35 -20.48
N TYR A 77 -45.73 -53.66 -19.35
CA TYR A 77 -47.06 -53.10 -18.95
C TYR A 77 -47.00 -52.38 -17.58
N MET A 78 -47.42 -51.10 -17.58
CA MET A 78 -48.05 -50.28 -16.52
C MET A 78 -47.78 -50.55 -15.01
N MET A 79 -47.33 -49.51 -14.28
CA MET A 79 -48.06 -48.93 -13.12
C MET A 79 -47.60 -47.48 -12.85
N ALA A 80 -48.50 -46.66 -12.27
CA ALA A 80 -48.30 -45.25 -11.93
C ALA A 80 -47.81 -45.07 -10.45
N PRO A 81 -47.45 -43.85 -9.98
CA PRO A 81 -46.46 -43.67 -8.92
C PRO A 81 -47.03 -43.57 -7.48
N PRO A 82 -46.17 -43.75 -6.44
CA PRO A 82 -46.45 -43.36 -5.06
C PRO A 82 -46.11 -41.87 -4.79
N PRO A 83 -46.72 -41.25 -3.75
CA PRO A 83 -46.52 -39.84 -3.35
C PRO A 83 -45.22 -39.62 -2.54
N PRO A 84 -44.77 -38.36 -2.33
CA PRO A 84 -43.47 -38.06 -1.74
C PRO A 84 -43.46 -38.21 -0.20
N THR A 85 -42.40 -38.82 0.33
CA THR A 85 -42.04 -38.72 1.74
C THR A 85 -40.79 -37.87 1.87
N MET A 86 -40.89 -36.78 2.64
CA MET A 86 -39.77 -35.91 2.95
C MET A 86 -38.74 -36.65 3.81
N LEU A 87 -37.46 -36.59 3.44
CA LEU A 87 -36.36 -36.93 4.33
C LEU A 87 -35.25 -35.90 4.12
N MET A 88 -34.82 -35.31 5.23
CA MET A 88 -33.95 -34.14 5.24
C MET A 88 -32.59 -34.42 4.61
N SER A 89 -32.10 -33.40 3.92
CA SER A 89 -30.72 -33.25 3.46
C SER A 89 -29.69 -33.77 4.46
N GLN A 90 -28.75 -34.57 3.96
CA GLN A 90 -27.48 -34.81 4.65
C GLN A 90 -26.79 -33.46 4.88
N LEU A 91 -26.70 -33.04 6.15
CA LEU A 91 -25.96 -31.85 6.53
C LEU A 91 -24.45 -32.08 6.35
N SER A 92 -23.79 -31.03 5.89
CA SER A 92 -22.37 -30.99 5.54
C SER A 92 -21.45 -31.64 6.58
N GLN A 93 -20.62 -32.58 6.12
CA GLN A 93 -19.29 -32.80 6.66
C GLN A 93 -18.23 -32.35 5.64
N ASN A 94 -18.38 -31.12 5.17
CA ASN A 94 -17.21 -30.29 4.91
C ASN A 94 -16.93 -29.55 6.21
N SER A 95 -15.79 -29.83 6.82
CA SER A 95 -15.21 -28.92 7.81
C SER A 95 -14.73 -27.69 7.05
N GLU A 96 -15.62 -26.73 6.85
CA GLU A 96 -15.19 -25.36 6.54
C GLU A 96 -14.26 -24.94 7.68
N SER A 97 -13.05 -24.48 7.32
CA SER A 97 -12.19 -23.78 8.26
C SER A 97 -13.03 -22.66 8.89
N ALA A 98 -12.90 -22.49 10.21
CA ALA A 98 -13.64 -21.46 10.92
C ALA A 98 -13.47 -20.12 10.18
N VAL A 99 -14.58 -19.41 9.97
CA VAL A 99 -14.60 -18.09 9.34
C VAL A 99 -13.57 -17.22 10.06
N ASP A 100 -12.53 -16.77 9.34
CA ASP A 100 -11.56 -15.82 9.89
C ASP A 100 -12.35 -14.67 10.52
N PRO A 101 -12.07 -14.30 11.79
CA PRO A 101 -12.92 -13.36 12.49
C PRO A 101 -12.83 -12.00 11.79
N VAL A 102 -13.92 -11.65 11.09
CA VAL A 102 -13.97 -10.45 10.24
C VAL A 102 -13.64 -9.24 11.09
N TRP A 103 -12.47 -8.64 10.83
CA TRP A 103 -12.08 -7.41 11.50
C TRP A 103 -13.12 -6.32 11.25
N THR A 104 -13.37 -5.47 12.24
CA THR A 104 -14.35 -4.38 12.13
C THR A 104 -13.75 -3.08 12.61
N HIS A 105 -14.27 -1.95 12.11
CA HIS A 105 -13.83 -0.63 12.54
C HIS A 105 -15.01 0.35 12.61
N GLU A 106 -14.90 1.35 13.47
CA GLU A 106 -15.73 2.55 13.51
C GLU A 106 -14.79 3.76 13.55
N VAL A 107 -15.07 4.79 12.75
CA VAL A 107 -14.37 6.08 12.80
C VAL A 107 -15.39 7.17 13.08
N LYS A 108 -15.15 7.98 14.10
CA LYS A 108 -16.07 9.02 14.55
C LYS A 108 -15.37 10.06 15.42
N ASP A 109 -15.69 11.34 15.22
CA ASP A 109 -15.23 12.47 16.05
C ASP A 109 -13.69 12.46 16.28
N GLY A 110 -12.93 12.20 15.20
CA GLY A 110 -11.45 12.11 15.23
C GLY A 110 -10.86 10.87 15.90
N LYS A 111 -11.68 9.84 16.14
CA LYS A 111 -11.28 8.61 16.82
C LYS A 111 -11.62 7.39 15.99
N ALA A 112 -10.72 6.40 16.01
CA ALA A 112 -10.97 5.07 15.47
C ALA A 112 -11.09 4.04 16.60
N THR A 113 -12.00 3.07 16.43
CA THR A 113 -12.03 1.83 17.21
C THR A 113 -12.02 0.66 16.24
N ILE A 114 -11.06 -0.24 16.39
CA ILE A 114 -10.80 -1.36 15.49
C ILE A 114 -10.83 -2.64 16.31
N ASN A 115 -11.65 -3.62 15.92
CA ASN A 115 -11.68 -4.94 16.56
C ASN A 115 -11.05 -5.98 15.63
N LEU A 116 -9.94 -6.54 16.06
CA LEU A 116 -9.18 -7.58 15.36
C LEU A 116 -9.72 -8.95 15.79
N GLY A 117 -10.98 -9.19 15.43
CA GLY A 117 -11.78 -10.28 15.96
C GLY A 117 -12.07 -10.14 17.46
N ASP A 118 -12.24 -11.27 18.14
CA ASP A 118 -12.55 -11.30 19.58
C ASP A 118 -11.33 -11.00 20.47
N LYS A 119 -10.10 -11.09 19.94
CA LYS A 119 -8.89 -11.12 20.76
C LYS A 119 -8.28 -9.74 21.03
N TYR A 120 -8.25 -8.85 20.06
CA TYR A 120 -7.67 -7.52 20.24
C TYR A 120 -8.60 -6.39 19.81
N THR A 121 -8.52 -5.28 20.54
CA THR A 121 -9.14 -4.01 20.14
C THR A 121 -8.06 -2.93 20.13
N ILE A 122 -7.98 -2.19 19.03
CA ILE A 122 -7.16 -0.99 18.90
C ILE A 122 -8.07 0.24 18.98
N THR A 123 -7.62 1.28 19.67
CA THR A 123 -8.22 2.62 19.60
C THR A 123 -7.18 3.61 19.12
N ALA A 124 -7.55 4.60 18.32
CA ALA A 124 -6.66 5.68 17.90
C ALA A 124 -7.38 7.05 17.97
N ASP A 125 -6.64 8.12 18.18
CA ASP A 125 -7.13 9.49 18.40
C ASP A 125 -6.24 10.47 17.62
N GLU A 126 -6.77 11.09 16.55
CA GLU A 126 -5.98 11.97 15.66
C GLU A 126 -5.46 13.22 16.37
N LYS A 127 -6.14 13.62 17.45
CA LYS A 127 -5.91 14.88 18.16
C LYS A 127 -4.57 14.97 18.89
N ASP A 128 -3.98 13.84 19.25
CA ASP A 128 -2.71 13.79 19.98
C ASP A 128 -1.85 12.56 19.60
N GLY A 129 -2.19 11.90 18.49
CA GLY A 129 -1.52 10.70 18.00
C GLY A 129 -1.66 9.48 18.91
N THR A 130 -2.47 9.54 19.97
CA THR A 130 -2.57 8.43 20.93
C THR A 130 -3.27 7.24 20.31
N TRP A 131 -2.67 6.06 20.45
CA TRP A 131 -3.34 4.80 20.16
C TRP A 131 -3.05 3.73 21.22
N THR A 132 -3.93 2.74 21.31
CA THR A 132 -3.81 1.64 22.28
C THR A 132 -3.99 0.30 21.61
N VAL A 133 -3.35 -0.74 22.15
CA VAL A 133 -3.66 -2.14 21.83
C VAL A 133 -4.14 -2.81 23.10
N ARG A 134 -5.41 -3.22 23.13
CA ARG A 134 -5.99 -4.02 24.21
C ARG A 134 -6.04 -5.49 23.80
N ASN A 135 -5.47 -6.36 24.63
CA ASN A 135 -5.74 -7.79 24.60
C ASN A 135 -7.05 -8.04 25.37
N ASN A 136 -8.13 -8.34 24.66
CA ASN A 136 -9.49 -8.50 25.22
C ASN A 136 -9.62 -9.75 26.10
N GLN A 137 -8.71 -10.71 25.98
CA GLN A 137 -8.73 -11.96 26.75
C GLN A 137 -8.01 -11.81 28.10
N THR A 138 -6.95 -11.00 28.17
CA THR A 138 -6.19 -10.74 29.41
C THR A 138 -6.59 -9.43 30.10
N GLY A 139 -7.15 -8.47 29.35
CA GLY A 139 -7.48 -7.13 29.79
C GLY A 139 -6.32 -6.13 29.70
N HIS A 140 -5.10 -6.58 29.37
CA HIS A 140 -3.92 -5.73 29.27
C HIS A 140 -3.99 -4.76 28.10
N VAL A 141 -3.31 -3.63 28.26
CA VAL A 141 -3.28 -2.51 27.32
C VAL A 141 -1.86 -2.01 27.19
N THR A 142 -1.36 -1.92 25.97
CA THR A 142 -0.21 -1.07 25.65
C THR A 142 -0.75 0.26 25.12
N VAL A 143 -0.20 1.39 25.60
CA VAL A 143 -0.57 2.74 25.17
C VAL A 143 0.64 3.38 24.49
N ILE A 144 0.41 4.01 23.33
CA ILE A 144 1.42 4.75 22.56
C ILE A 144 0.90 6.17 22.41
N HIS A 145 1.70 7.19 22.77
CA HIS A 145 1.26 8.59 22.81
C HIS A 145 2.39 9.58 22.53
N GLY A 146 2.05 10.77 22.04
CA GLY A 146 2.99 11.87 21.80
C GLY A 146 4.16 11.49 20.88
N ASP A 147 5.37 11.89 21.29
CA ASP A 147 6.61 11.57 20.57
C ASP A 147 7.08 10.13 20.88
N PRO A 148 6.72 9.14 20.05
CA PRO A 148 5.98 7.97 20.50
C PRO A 148 6.54 7.28 21.75
N HIS A 149 6.00 7.70 22.90
CA HIS A 149 6.22 7.07 24.20
C HIS A 149 5.31 5.84 24.33
N VAL A 150 5.83 4.76 24.89
CA VAL A 150 5.13 3.48 25.06
C VAL A 150 5.04 3.13 26.54
N ASP A 151 3.82 3.13 27.06
CA ASP A 151 3.44 2.49 28.32
C ASP A 151 3.06 1.04 27.99
N ALA A 152 3.94 0.09 28.31
CA ALA A 152 3.84 -1.27 27.79
C ALA A 152 2.75 -2.09 28.48
N ASP A 153 2.50 -1.86 29.78
CA ASP A 153 1.57 -2.63 30.60
C ASP A 153 0.32 -1.86 31.05
N GLY A 154 0.26 -0.55 30.79
CA GLY A 154 -0.87 0.33 31.06
C GLY A 154 -0.87 0.93 32.46
N ASP A 155 0.29 1.02 33.12
CA ASP A 155 0.39 1.54 34.50
C ASP A 155 0.51 3.08 34.60
N GLY A 156 0.61 3.77 33.47
CA GLY A 156 0.71 5.23 33.36
C GLY A 156 2.13 5.77 33.42
N LYS A 157 3.14 4.96 33.06
CA LYS A 157 4.54 5.38 32.91
C LYS A 157 5.12 4.84 31.60
N ASP A 158 5.98 5.64 30.98
CA ASP A 158 6.65 5.26 29.73
C ASP A 158 7.81 4.29 30.03
N ASP A 159 7.82 3.13 29.36
CA ASP A 159 8.87 2.11 29.45
C ASP A 159 9.99 2.32 28.42
N PHE A 160 9.61 2.84 27.24
CA PHE A 160 10.50 3.22 26.15
C PHE A 160 9.80 4.18 25.18
N ASP A 161 10.56 4.82 24.31
CA ASP A 161 10.08 5.64 23.20
C ASP A 161 10.78 5.29 21.88
N PHE A 162 10.11 5.57 20.75
CA PHE A 162 10.63 5.33 19.40
C PHE A 162 10.40 6.53 18.48
N LYS A 163 11.38 6.87 17.63
CA LYS A 163 11.31 7.98 16.67
C LYS A 163 11.10 7.49 15.24
N LYS A 164 11.67 6.35 14.90
CA LYS A 164 11.54 5.72 13.57
C LYS A 164 10.37 4.75 13.55
N ASP A 165 9.82 4.56 12.35
CA ASP A 165 8.92 3.46 12.01
C ASP A 165 9.35 2.16 12.70
N MET A 166 8.40 1.39 13.23
CA MET A 166 8.65 0.08 13.84
C MET A 166 7.40 -0.78 13.87
N THR A 167 7.55 -2.08 14.17
CA THR A 167 6.42 -3.03 14.16
C THR A 167 6.21 -3.67 15.52
N PHE A 168 4.95 -3.70 15.96
CA PHE A 168 4.46 -4.48 17.09
C PHE A 168 3.78 -5.73 16.54
N GLN A 169 4.27 -6.92 16.88
CA GLN A 169 3.64 -8.19 16.50
C GLN A 169 2.94 -8.84 17.70
N LEU A 170 1.64 -9.06 17.58
CA LEU A 170 0.79 -9.69 18.59
C LEU A 170 0.98 -11.21 18.60
N ASP A 171 0.58 -11.86 19.69
CA ASP A 171 0.81 -13.31 19.90
C ASP A 171 0.10 -14.21 18.85
N ASP A 172 -0.92 -13.68 18.16
CA ASP A 172 -1.72 -14.36 17.13
C ASP A 172 -1.16 -14.17 15.72
N GLY A 173 0.01 -13.54 15.63
CA GLY A 173 0.73 -13.25 14.40
C GLY A 173 0.38 -11.89 13.78
N THR A 174 -0.64 -11.18 14.26
CA THR A 174 -1.01 -9.86 13.74
C THR A 174 0.15 -8.88 13.88
N LYS A 175 0.55 -8.22 12.80
CA LYS A 175 1.53 -7.14 12.81
C LYS A 175 0.81 -5.79 12.78
N ILE A 176 1.33 -4.84 13.55
CA ILE A 176 0.96 -3.43 13.56
C ILE A 176 2.24 -2.66 13.26
N THR A 177 2.45 -2.27 12.01
CA THR A 177 3.58 -1.43 11.62
C THR A 177 3.17 0.04 11.70
N VAL A 178 3.94 0.81 12.46
CA VAL A 178 3.76 2.24 12.67
C VAL A 178 4.67 2.99 11.70
N ASN A 179 4.14 3.96 10.97
CA ASN A 179 4.93 4.97 10.28
C ASN A 179 4.82 6.31 11.01
N ASN A 180 5.97 6.97 11.21
CA ASN A 180 6.07 8.23 11.93
C ASN A 180 6.37 9.41 10.98
N VAL A 181 5.99 10.62 11.38
CA VAL A 181 6.39 11.88 10.72
C VAL A 181 7.12 12.80 11.72
N ASP A 182 7.95 13.72 11.21
CA ASP A 182 8.63 14.75 12.02
C ASP A 182 7.60 15.68 12.69
N TYR A 183 7.57 15.68 14.02
CA TYR A 183 6.74 16.58 14.83
C TYR A 183 7.46 17.92 15.12
N GLY A 184 8.77 18.00 14.80
CA GLY A 184 9.63 19.15 15.00
C GLY A 184 10.58 18.97 16.19
N ASN A 185 11.65 19.77 16.25
CA ASN A 185 12.69 19.71 17.29
C ASN A 185 13.44 18.37 17.44
N GLY A 186 13.24 17.41 16.52
CA GLY A 186 13.76 16.05 16.62
C GLY A 186 12.78 15.06 17.27
N GLU A 187 11.56 15.49 17.55
CA GLU A 187 10.42 14.69 17.99
C GLU A 187 9.69 14.14 16.76
N ALA A 188 9.03 13.00 16.91
CA ALA A 188 8.19 12.39 15.87
C ALA A 188 6.72 12.28 16.35
N ILE A 189 5.81 11.79 15.50
CA ILE A 189 4.46 11.37 15.90
C ILE A 189 4.01 10.18 15.05
N SER A 190 3.21 9.27 15.63
CA SER A 190 2.55 8.19 14.88
C SER A 190 1.52 8.78 13.90
N SER A 191 1.66 8.51 12.61
CA SER A 191 0.76 9.02 11.55
C SER A 191 -0.06 7.93 10.88
N LYS A 192 0.52 6.73 10.76
CA LYS A 192 -0.11 5.62 10.04
C LYS A 192 0.14 4.30 10.73
N LEU A 193 -0.92 3.50 10.84
CA LEU A 193 -0.87 2.13 11.35
C LEU A 193 -1.25 1.19 10.22
N THR A 194 -0.32 0.34 9.80
CA THR A 194 -0.59 -0.76 8.86
C THR A 194 -0.73 -2.05 9.64
N ILE A 195 -1.94 -2.62 9.63
CA ILE A 195 -2.32 -3.76 10.45
C ILE A 195 -2.59 -4.96 9.54
N THR A 196 -1.90 -6.09 9.75
CA THR A 196 -1.92 -7.26 8.86
C THR A 196 -1.98 -8.58 9.64
N ASN A 197 -2.88 -9.50 9.25
CA ASN A 197 -2.84 -10.91 9.69
C ASN A 197 -3.46 -11.84 8.63
N GLY A 198 -2.62 -12.68 8.01
CA GLY A 198 -3.06 -13.55 6.92
C GLY A 198 -3.65 -12.72 5.78
N HIS A 199 -4.90 -12.97 5.42
CA HIS A 199 -5.59 -12.15 4.42
C HIS A 199 -6.11 -10.82 4.98
N ASN A 200 -6.28 -10.64 6.29
CA ASN A 200 -6.86 -9.40 6.83
C ASN A 200 -5.85 -8.25 6.76
N ALA A 201 -6.31 -7.10 6.27
CA ALA A 201 -5.56 -5.84 6.23
C ALA A 201 -6.43 -4.68 6.71
N MET A 202 -5.84 -3.80 7.51
CA MET A 202 -6.36 -2.46 7.78
C MET A 202 -5.22 -1.44 7.69
N VAL A 203 -5.53 -0.25 7.18
CA VAL A 203 -4.64 0.91 7.24
C VAL A 203 -5.38 2.03 7.95
N VAL A 204 -4.77 2.55 9.02
CA VAL A 204 -5.16 3.80 9.67
C VAL A 204 -4.23 4.88 9.12
N GLU A 205 -4.78 5.96 8.60
CA GLU A 205 -4.04 7.14 8.11
C GLU A 205 -4.68 8.40 8.70
N GLY A 206 -3.89 9.46 8.92
CA GLY A 206 -4.40 10.69 9.53
C GLY A 206 -4.41 10.63 11.06
N LEU A 207 -3.30 10.15 11.64
CA LEU A 207 -3.14 10.03 13.10
C LEU A 207 -2.21 11.11 13.66
N GLY A 208 -1.42 11.78 12.82
CA GLY A 208 -0.33 12.68 13.20
C GLY A 208 -0.73 14.11 13.53
N ASP A 209 -1.96 14.35 14.00
CA ASP A 209 -2.52 15.69 14.28
C ASP A 209 -2.34 16.65 13.07
N ASP A 210 -1.92 17.89 13.30
CA ASP A 210 -1.64 18.89 12.26
C ASP A 210 -0.45 18.55 11.35
N LYS A 211 0.29 17.44 11.58
CA LYS A 211 1.49 17.08 10.82
C LYS A 211 1.24 16.18 9.61
N ASP A 212 0.18 15.39 9.61
CA ASP A 212 -0.31 14.67 8.41
C ASP A 212 -1.70 15.15 7.94
N GLY A 213 -2.33 16.08 8.68
CA GLY A 213 -3.42 16.94 8.25
C GLY A 213 -4.61 16.94 9.22
N GLU A 214 -5.18 18.11 9.52
CA GLU A 214 -6.26 18.19 10.52
C GLU A 214 -7.56 17.48 10.05
N ASN A 215 -8.20 16.73 10.96
CA ASN A 215 -9.51 16.09 10.79
C ASN A 215 -9.62 15.09 9.62
N ASN A 216 -8.53 14.38 9.31
CA ASN A 216 -8.44 13.47 8.16
C ASN A 216 -8.35 11.98 8.53
N LEU A 217 -8.47 11.61 9.81
CA LEU A 217 -8.41 10.23 10.28
C LEU A 217 -9.36 9.31 9.51
N ARG A 218 -8.78 8.26 8.94
CA ARG A 218 -9.51 7.24 8.19
C ARG A 218 -8.97 5.85 8.49
N VAL A 219 -9.87 4.88 8.48
CA VAL A 219 -9.54 3.45 8.50
C VAL A 219 -10.03 2.84 7.20
N THR A 220 -9.13 2.18 6.47
CA THR A 220 -9.49 1.42 5.25
C THR A 220 -9.15 -0.05 5.42
N GLN A 221 -10.06 -0.94 5.04
CA GLN A 221 -9.98 -2.38 5.27
C GLN A 221 -9.94 -3.15 3.94
N SER A 222 -9.15 -4.21 3.86
CA SER A 222 -9.20 -5.16 2.72
C SER A 222 -8.85 -6.59 3.13
N ASN A 223 -8.95 -7.50 2.15
CA ASN A 223 -8.55 -8.91 2.27
C ASN A 223 -7.18 -9.18 1.64
N ALA A 224 -6.25 -8.22 1.73
CA ALA A 224 -4.93 -8.27 1.12
C ALA A 224 -3.74 -8.24 2.10
N GLY A 225 -3.94 -8.70 3.34
CA GLY A 225 -2.96 -8.71 4.43
C GLY A 225 -1.56 -9.15 4.02
N MET A 226 -1.41 -10.34 3.44
CA MET A 226 -0.10 -10.88 3.03
C MET A 226 0.66 -9.95 2.06
N THR A 227 -0.04 -9.40 1.07
CA THR A 227 0.56 -8.52 0.05
C THR A 227 0.90 -7.16 0.66
N LEU A 228 0.04 -6.62 1.53
CA LEU A 228 0.31 -5.37 2.23
C LEU A 228 1.47 -5.52 3.21
N ASP A 229 1.57 -6.66 3.89
CA ASP A 229 2.67 -6.98 4.80
C ASP A 229 4.02 -7.09 4.07
N GLU A 230 4.06 -7.79 2.93
CA GLU A 230 5.28 -7.91 2.11
C GLU A 230 5.81 -6.56 1.61
N LEU A 231 4.93 -5.58 1.40
CA LEU A 231 5.28 -4.24 0.94
C LEU A 231 5.56 -3.23 2.05
N THR A 232 5.13 -3.55 3.27
CA THR A 232 5.29 -2.67 4.43
C THR A 232 6.59 -3.02 5.11
N SER A 233 7.59 -2.14 5.02
CA SER A 233 8.84 -2.32 5.77
C SER A 233 8.54 -2.32 7.26
N ASP A 234 9.01 -3.33 7.99
CA ASP A 234 8.91 -3.49 9.45
C ASP A 234 9.57 -2.35 10.29
N GLY A 235 9.98 -1.26 9.63
CA GLY A 235 10.68 -0.14 10.23
C GLY A 235 12.10 -0.48 10.69
N ALA A 236 12.51 0.12 11.80
CA ALA A 236 13.80 -0.09 12.45
C ALA A 236 13.90 -1.46 13.13
N GLN A 237 12.79 -2.00 13.66
CA GLN A 237 12.71 -3.32 14.28
C GLN A 237 11.26 -3.79 14.48
N THR A 238 11.12 -5.10 14.64
CA THR A 238 9.88 -5.74 15.12
C THR A 238 10.07 -6.20 16.57
N ILE A 239 9.10 -5.87 17.42
CA ILE A 239 8.97 -6.39 18.78
C ILE A 239 7.72 -7.27 18.88
N HIS A 240 7.75 -8.27 19.76
CA HIS A 240 6.73 -9.30 19.85
C HIS A 240 6.05 -9.30 21.23
N GLU A 241 4.74 -9.45 21.27
CA GLU A 241 3.98 -9.63 22.51
C GLU A 241 4.39 -10.95 23.18
N SER A 242 4.72 -10.90 24.47
CA SER A 242 5.15 -12.06 25.24
C SER A 242 4.66 -11.94 26.69
N GLY A 243 3.54 -12.60 26.97
CA GLY A 243 2.88 -12.50 28.26
C GLY A 243 2.15 -11.18 28.39
N GLN A 244 2.71 -10.23 29.15
CA GLN A 244 2.10 -8.91 29.43
C GLN A 244 3.05 -7.75 29.11
N GLY A 245 3.94 -7.95 28.13
CA GLY A 245 4.91 -6.96 27.69
C GLY A 245 5.60 -7.42 26.42
N TRP A 246 6.64 -6.69 26.02
CA TRP A 246 7.26 -6.84 24.70
C TRP A 246 8.66 -7.44 24.78
N VAL A 247 9.00 -8.28 23.80
CA VAL A 247 10.34 -8.82 23.60
C VAL A 247 10.87 -8.48 22.21
N ASP A 248 12.19 -8.31 22.10
CA ASP A 248 12.86 -8.18 20.80
C ASP A 248 12.90 -9.51 20.03
N GLY A 249 13.37 -9.47 18.78
CA GLY A 249 13.55 -10.67 17.94
C GLY A 249 14.55 -11.72 18.47
N ALA A 250 15.19 -11.49 19.62
CA ALA A 250 16.00 -12.47 20.35
C ALA A 250 15.30 -13.00 21.62
N GLY A 251 14.03 -12.60 21.86
CA GLY A 251 13.23 -13.01 23.02
C GLY A 251 13.59 -12.29 24.32
N ARG A 252 14.28 -11.14 24.25
CA ARG A 252 14.71 -10.36 25.42
C ARG A 252 13.73 -9.22 25.67
N ALA A 253 13.41 -8.94 26.93
CA ALA A 253 12.50 -7.84 27.29
C ALA A 253 12.97 -6.49 26.71
N VAL A 254 12.05 -5.80 26.05
CA VAL A 254 12.29 -4.48 25.43
C VAL A 254 12.58 -3.43 26.50
N ASN A 255 13.45 -2.48 26.15
CA ASN A 255 13.77 -1.27 26.89
C ASN A 255 14.38 -0.23 25.93
N GLN A 256 14.58 1.00 26.38
CA GLN A 256 15.14 2.06 25.52
C GLN A 256 16.41 1.66 24.78
N ALA A 257 17.37 1.00 25.45
CA ALA A 257 18.63 0.62 24.82
C ALA A 257 18.51 -0.49 23.77
N SER A 258 17.43 -1.29 23.79
CA SER A 258 17.11 -2.16 22.63
C SER A 258 16.50 -1.37 21.48
N ILE A 259 15.64 -0.38 21.77
CA ILE A 259 15.00 0.44 20.74
C ILE A 259 16.04 1.28 19.99
N ASP A 260 16.85 2.06 20.72
CA ASP A 260 17.96 2.88 20.20
C ASP A 260 18.91 2.07 19.28
N ALA A 261 19.14 0.79 19.60
CA ALA A 261 20.01 -0.09 18.83
C ALA A 261 19.39 -0.45 17.47
N GLY A 262 18.11 -0.81 17.45
CA GLY A 262 17.35 -1.02 16.21
C GLY A 262 17.33 0.23 15.34
N GLU A 263 17.07 1.40 15.92
CA GLU A 263 17.08 2.67 15.18
C GLU A 263 18.44 3.04 14.58
N GLN A 264 19.54 2.65 15.23
CA GLN A 264 20.90 2.80 14.71
C GLN A 264 21.27 1.76 13.65
N GLY A 265 20.35 0.87 13.25
CA GLY A 265 20.61 -0.26 12.35
C GLY A 265 21.55 -1.31 12.96
N ARG A 266 21.69 -1.32 14.29
CA ARG A 266 22.54 -2.29 15.02
C ARG A 266 21.67 -3.45 15.47
N GLY A 267 21.69 -4.52 14.68
CA GLY A 267 20.97 -5.75 15.00
C GLY A 267 21.25 -6.23 16.45
N PRO A 268 20.26 -6.88 17.10
CA PRO A 268 20.30 -7.24 18.52
C PRO A 268 21.45 -8.21 18.85
N GLY A 269 22.63 -7.66 19.13
CA GLY A 269 23.86 -8.45 19.34
C GLY A 269 25.14 -7.66 19.57
N GLN A 270 25.20 -6.35 19.28
CA GLN A 270 26.39 -5.51 19.52
C GLN A 270 26.55 -5.04 20.97
N TYR A 271 26.45 -5.96 21.94
CA TYR A 271 26.82 -5.72 23.33
C TYR A 271 28.15 -6.41 23.65
N ALA A 272 29.23 -5.62 23.71
CA ALA A 272 30.54 -6.12 24.11
C ALA A 272 30.58 -6.46 25.60
N SER A 273 30.30 -7.72 25.95
CA SER A 273 30.60 -8.28 27.28
C SER A 273 31.28 -9.64 27.15
N THR A 274 32.28 -9.86 28.01
CA THR A 274 33.28 -10.92 27.85
C THR A 274 32.89 -12.23 28.54
N ALA A 275 32.58 -13.27 27.77
CA ALA A 275 32.50 -14.67 28.23
C ALA A 275 32.83 -15.66 27.07
N PRO A 276 33.29 -16.89 27.34
CA PRO A 276 34.02 -17.69 26.36
C PRO A 276 33.16 -18.46 25.36
N ALA A 277 33.74 -18.73 24.19
CA ALA A 277 33.10 -19.43 23.08
C ALA A 277 32.82 -20.92 23.34
N SER A 278 31.70 -21.41 22.82
CA SER A 278 31.47 -22.83 22.53
C SER A 278 30.64 -23.01 21.25
N THR A 279 31.11 -23.94 20.41
CA THR A 279 30.57 -24.45 19.13
C THR A 279 29.12 -24.95 19.19
N ALA A 280 28.31 -25.05 18.12
CA ALA A 280 28.48 -24.84 16.66
C ALA A 280 27.09 -24.65 15.98
N PRO A 281 26.99 -24.13 14.73
CA PRO A 281 25.72 -23.97 14.04
C PRO A 281 25.15 -25.30 13.50
N VAL A 282 23.84 -25.50 13.64
CA VAL A 282 23.11 -26.63 13.06
C VAL A 282 22.37 -26.12 11.81
N PHE A 283 22.73 -26.63 10.63
CA PHE A 283 22.04 -26.26 9.38
C PHE A 283 20.72 -27.04 9.26
N PHE A 284 19.59 -26.32 9.29
CA PHE A 284 18.30 -26.89 8.92
C PHE A 284 18.16 -26.90 7.39
N VAL A 285 17.95 -28.08 6.81
CA VAL A 285 17.61 -28.24 5.39
C VAL A 285 16.14 -28.63 5.32
N PRO A 286 15.24 -27.81 4.75
CA PRO A 286 13.83 -28.17 4.63
C PRO A 286 13.65 -29.33 3.63
N PRO A 287 12.70 -30.25 3.87
CA PRO A 287 12.41 -31.34 2.94
C PRO A 287 11.77 -30.82 1.65
N PRO A 288 11.99 -31.47 0.50
CA PRO A 288 11.36 -31.08 -0.76
C PRO A 288 9.84 -31.28 -0.73
N PRO A 289 9.06 -30.43 -1.43
CA PRO A 289 7.61 -30.54 -1.45
C PRO A 289 7.14 -31.84 -2.14
N PRO A 290 6.00 -32.42 -1.71
CA PRO A 290 5.45 -33.62 -2.33
C PRO A 290 4.94 -33.33 -3.76
N PRO A 291 5.01 -34.31 -4.68
CA PRO A 291 4.54 -34.14 -6.04
C PRO A 291 3.01 -34.02 -6.10
N LEU A 292 2.52 -32.94 -6.72
CA LEU A 292 1.09 -32.73 -6.95
C LEU A 292 0.54 -33.77 -7.94
N ALA A 293 -0.44 -34.56 -7.49
CA ALA A 293 -1.21 -35.44 -8.36
C ALA A 293 -2.18 -34.59 -9.21
N MET A 294 -1.92 -34.50 -10.52
CA MET A 294 -2.79 -33.78 -11.45
C MET A 294 -4.12 -34.52 -11.64
N VAL A 295 -5.23 -33.86 -11.30
CA VAL A 295 -6.59 -34.25 -11.71
C VAL A 295 -7.00 -33.36 -12.89
N PRO A 296 -7.46 -33.92 -14.03
CA PRO A 296 -7.83 -33.12 -15.18
C PRO A 296 -9.21 -32.46 -14.97
N VAL A 297 -9.23 -31.14 -14.79
CA VAL A 297 -10.46 -30.33 -14.85
C VAL A 297 -10.69 -29.91 -16.30
N ALA A 298 -11.89 -30.12 -16.82
CA ALA A 298 -12.25 -29.74 -18.18
C ALA A 298 -12.30 -28.21 -18.33
N ALA A 299 -11.55 -27.67 -19.29
CA ALA A 299 -11.48 -26.23 -19.52
C ALA A 299 -12.77 -25.70 -20.17
N ALA A 300 -13.50 -24.86 -19.44
CA ALA A 300 -14.43 -23.90 -20.06
C ALA A 300 -13.61 -22.74 -20.64
N GLN A 301 -13.84 -22.40 -21.92
CA GLN A 301 -13.11 -21.33 -22.58
C GLN A 301 -13.60 -19.96 -22.08
N VAL A 302 -12.84 -19.35 -21.17
CA VAL A 302 -12.90 -17.90 -20.89
C VAL A 302 -12.22 -17.18 -22.07
N PRO A 303 -12.79 -16.09 -22.62
CA PRO A 303 -12.17 -15.37 -23.73
C PRO A 303 -10.79 -14.82 -23.32
N THR A 304 -9.79 -15.07 -24.16
CA THR A 304 -8.40 -14.65 -23.92
C THR A 304 -8.25 -13.14 -24.07
N GLN A 305 -8.09 -12.45 -22.94
CA GLN A 305 -7.55 -11.09 -22.91
C GLN A 305 -6.13 -11.10 -23.48
N SER A 306 -5.79 -10.15 -24.35
CA SER A 306 -4.55 -10.20 -25.13
C SER A 306 -3.31 -10.05 -24.26
N SER A 307 -2.39 -11.02 -24.35
CA SER A 307 -1.10 -11.00 -23.65
C SER A 307 -0.11 -10.04 -24.31
N GLN A 308 -0.33 -8.73 -24.19
CA GLN A 308 0.80 -7.80 -24.21
C GLN A 308 1.65 -8.03 -22.96
N PRO A 309 2.98 -7.91 -23.04
CA PRO A 309 3.80 -7.83 -21.82
C PRO A 309 3.34 -6.61 -21.01
N ALA A 310 3.26 -6.75 -19.69
CA ALA A 310 2.83 -5.67 -18.81
C ALA A 310 3.74 -4.43 -19.03
N PRO A 311 3.17 -3.22 -19.14
CA PRO A 311 3.96 -2.01 -19.29
C PRO A 311 4.92 -1.88 -18.10
N VAL A 312 6.22 -1.80 -18.38
CA VAL A 312 7.24 -1.65 -17.34
C VAL A 312 7.15 -0.24 -16.79
N TRP A 313 6.72 -0.11 -15.54
CA TRP A 313 6.71 1.17 -14.84
C TRP A 313 8.08 1.45 -14.21
N SER A 314 8.48 2.71 -14.16
CA SER A 314 9.75 3.15 -13.55
C SER A 314 9.64 4.57 -13.03
N HIS A 315 10.44 4.94 -12.04
CA HIS A 315 10.48 6.28 -11.47
C HIS A 315 11.92 6.73 -11.16
N GLU A 316 12.15 8.04 -11.11
CA GLU A 316 13.37 8.67 -10.56
C GLU A 316 12.94 9.82 -9.65
N VAL A 317 13.42 9.83 -8.39
CA VAL A 317 13.16 10.91 -7.43
C VAL A 317 14.44 11.71 -7.21
N ARG A 318 14.35 13.04 -7.33
CA ARG A 318 15.49 13.94 -7.22
C ARG A 318 15.05 15.37 -6.94
N ASP A 319 15.76 16.05 -6.02
CA ASP A 319 15.63 17.50 -5.76
C ASP A 319 14.17 17.95 -5.54
N GLY A 320 13.39 17.16 -4.79
CA GLY A 320 11.97 17.41 -4.48
C GLY A 320 10.99 17.13 -5.62
N ARG A 321 11.43 16.38 -6.64
CA ARG A 321 10.62 16.01 -7.81
C ARG A 321 10.68 14.52 -8.07
N ALA A 322 9.64 13.98 -8.69
CA ALA A 322 9.71 12.65 -9.28
C ALA A 322 9.25 12.63 -10.74
N GLU A 323 10.06 12.02 -11.60
CA GLU A 323 9.67 11.64 -12.96
C GLU A 323 9.20 10.18 -12.94
N ILE A 324 7.97 9.93 -13.40
CA ILE A 324 7.34 8.61 -13.41
C ILE A 324 7.00 8.22 -14.85
N LYS A 325 7.26 6.98 -15.23
CA LYS A 325 6.88 6.40 -16.53
C LYS A 325 5.92 5.26 -16.29
N LEU A 326 4.72 5.39 -16.86
CA LEU A 326 3.64 4.41 -16.76
C LEU A 326 3.58 3.65 -18.09
N GLY A 327 4.64 2.88 -18.34
CA GLY A 327 4.90 2.25 -19.64
C GLY A 327 5.26 3.26 -20.74
N ASP A 328 5.01 2.87 -21.99
CA ASP A 328 5.32 3.71 -23.17
C ASP A 328 4.31 4.87 -23.33
N LYS A 329 3.06 4.67 -22.89
CA LYS A 329 1.95 5.56 -23.24
C LYS A 329 1.84 6.80 -22.36
N TYR A 330 2.18 6.70 -21.08
CA TYR A 330 2.05 7.81 -20.14
C TYR A 330 3.33 8.07 -19.36
N SER A 331 3.55 9.33 -19.01
CA SER A 331 4.55 9.76 -18.05
C SER A 331 3.96 10.82 -17.14
N MET A 332 4.40 10.87 -15.90
CA MET A 332 4.05 11.93 -14.96
C MET A 332 5.30 12.66 -14.47
N LEU A 333 5.12 13.92 -14.09
CA LEU A 333 6.07 14.68 -13.30
C LEU A 333 5.34 15.21 -12.08
N VAL A 334 5.92 15.03 -10.91
CA VAL A 334 5.40 15.58 -9.64
C VAL A 334 6.47 16.42 -8.94
N ASP A 335 6.05 17.45 -8.22
CA ASP A 335 6.93 18.42 -7.53
C ASP A 335 6.35 18.77 -6.14
N GLU A 336 7.09 18.48 -5.07
CA GLU A 336 6.66 18.78 -3.69
C GLU A 336 6.70 20.30 -3.37
N ASN A 337 7.44 21.09 -4.15
CA ASN A 337 7.65 22.51 -3.87
C ASN A 337 6.40 23.37 -4.15
N ASP A 338 5.48 22.89 -4.99
CA ASP A 338 4.23 23.58 -5.35
C ASP A 338 3.01 22.64 -5.53
N GLY A 339 3.17 21.35 -5.21
CA GLY A 339 2.11 20.34 -5.32
C GLY A 339 1.70 20.01 -6.76
N THR A 340 2.54 20.34 -7.75
CA THR A 340 2.23 20.11 -9.15
C THR A 340 2.21 18.61 -9.47
N VAL A 341 1.19 18.18 -10.20
CA VAL A 341 1.10 16.86 -10.84
C VAL A 341 0.81 17.07 -12.33
N LEU A 342 1.77 16.71 -13.19
CA LEU A 342 1.61 16.70 -14.64
C LEU A 342 1.40 15.27 -15.12
N ILE A 343 0.33 15.01 -15.87
CA ILE A 343 0.07 13.73 -16.54
C ILE A 343 0.20 13.95 -18.05
N ARG A 344 1.15 13.29 -18.71
CA ARG A 344 1.40 13.40 -20.15
C ARG A 344 1.06 12.10 -20.86
N ASN A 345 0.22 12.20 -21.90
CA ASN A 345 0.00 11.14 -22.87
C ASN A 345 1.08 11.24 -23.97
N ASN A 346 2.07 10.34 -23.94
CA ASN A 346 3.24 10.35 -24.82
C ASN A 346 2.89 10.12 -26.30
N GLN A 347 1.73 9.51 -26.59
CA GLN A 347 1.31 9.23 -27.96
C GLN A 347 0.62 10.43 -28.62
N THR A 348 -0.10 11.24 -27.84
CA THR A 348 -0.82 12.43 -28.35
C THR A 348 -0.10 13.75 -28.06
N GLY A 349 0.82 13.75 -27.10
CA GLY A 349 1.49 14.96 -26.60
C GLY A 349 0.65 15.79 -25.63
N LYS A 350 -0.61 15.40 -25.37
CA LYS A 350 -1.50 16.08 -24.41
C LYS A 350 -0.94 16.00 -22.99
N VAL A 351 -1.19 17.05 -22.22
CA VAL A 351 -0.84 17.15 -20.80
C VAL A 351 -2.09 17.57 -20.04
N THR A 352 -2.33 16.93 -18.90
CA THR A 352 -3.23 17.43 -17.86
C THR A 352 -2.35 17.87 -16.69
N ALA A 353 -2.58 19.06 -16.15
CA ALA A 353 -1.84 19.60 -15.02
C ALA A 353 -2.78 19.84 -13.84
N ILE A 354 -2.34 19.45 -12.64
CA ILE A 354 -3.00 19.72 -11.36
C ILE A 354 -2.01 20.53 -10.52
N HIS A 355 -2.41 21.65 -9.93
CA HIS A 355 -1.51 22.48 -9.12
C HIS A 355 -2.21 23.30 -8.02
N GLY A 356 -1.50 23.60 -6.94
CA GLY A 356 -1.98 24.44 -5.85
C GLY A 356 -3.22 23.87 -5.14
N ASP A 357 -4.23 24.71 -4.94
CA ASP A 357 -5.53 24.32 -4.40
C ASP A 357 -6.36 23.66 -5.51
N PRO A 358 -6.45 22.31 -5.57
CA PRO A 358 -6.21 21.53 -6.79
C PRO A 358 -6.92 22.02 -8.06
N HIS A 359 -6.28 22.95 -8.76
CA HIS A 359 -6.75 23.48 -10.03
C HIS A 359 -6.27 22.59 -11.18
N VAL A 360 -7.18 22.22 -12.08
CA VAL A 360 -6.92 21.31 -13.19
C VAL A 360 -6.98 22.06 -14.53
N ASP A 361 -5.85 22.08 -15.23
CA ASP A 361 -5.76 22.35 -16.67
C ASP A 361 -5.86 21.00 -17.38
N ALA A 362 -7.01 20.74 -18.00
CA ALA A 362 -7.39 19.40 -18.41
C ALA A 362 -6.84 19.02 -19.80
N ASP A 363 -6.51 20.00 -20.64
CA ASP A 363 -5.98 19.80 -22.00
C ASP A 363 -4.58 20.40 -22.28
N GLY A 364 -4.05 21.19 -21.34
CA GLY A 364 -2.69 21.74 -21.36
C GLY A 364 -2.59 23.12 -22.01
N ASP A 365 -3.69 23.88 -22.09
CA ASP A 365 -3.73 25.20 -22.73
C ASP A 365 -3.41 26.38 -21.79
N GLY A 366 -3.19 26.11 -20.50
CA GLY A 366 -2.83 27.08 -19.48
C GLY A 366 -4.03 27.76 -18.81
N LYS A 367 -5.25 27.26 -19.01
CA LYS A 367 -6.45 27.68 -18.26
C LYS A 367 -6.92 26.56 -17.33
N ILE A 368 -7.62 26.97 -16.28
CA ILE A 368 -8.25 26.06 -15.32
C ILE A 368 -9.62 25.69 -15.87
N ASP A 369 -9.87 24.41 -16.09
CA ASP A 369 -11.16 23.87 -16.54
C ASP A 369 -12.08 23.54 -15.36
N PHE A 370 -11.51 23.05 -14.26
CA PHE A 370 -12.17 22.80 -12.99
C PHE A 370 -11.16 22.73 -11.83
N ASP A 371 -11.63 22.80 -10.60
CA ASP A 371 -10.87 22.52 -9.38
C ASP A 371 -11.62 21.59 -8.43
N PHE A 372 -10.88 20.86 -7.58
CA PHE A 372 -11.44 19.92 -6.60
C PHE A 372 -10.90 20.20 -5.19
N LYS A 373 -11.68 19.86 -4.18
CA LYS A 373 -11.35 20.00 -2.74
C LYS A 373 -11.25 18.66 -2.01
N LYS A 374 -11.80 17.59 -2.57
CA LYS A 374 -11.77 16.24 -1.99
C LYS A 374 -10.97 15.30 -2.88
N ASN A 375 -10.50 14.20 -2.30
CA ASN A 375 -9.78 13.16 -3.02
C ASN A 375 -10.54 12.76 -4.31
N MET A 376 -9.82 12.53 -5.40
CA MET A 376 -10.42 12.35 -6.73
C MET A 376 -9.56 11.43 -7.59
N THR A 377 -10.20 10.62 -8.45
CA THR A 377 -9.50 9.66 -9.31
C THR A 377 -9.57 10.01 -10.79
N PHE A 378 -8.41 10.01 -11.42
CA PHE A 378 -8.23 10.15 -12.87
C PHE A 378 -7.93 8.77 -13.46
N GLN A 379 -8.83 8.23 -14.28
CA GLN A 379 -8.60 6.95 -14.98
C GLN A 379 -8.20 7.21 -16.44
N LEU A 380 -6.98 6.81 -16.79
CA LEU A 380 -6.41 6.89 -18.14
C LEU A 380 -7.05 5.87 -19.08
N ASP A 381 -6.91 6.10 -20.39
CA ASP A 381 -7.57 5.28 -21.42
C ASP A 381 -7.06 3.82 -21.48
N ASP A 382 -5.88 3.55 -20.90
CA ASP A 382 -5.25 2.23 -20.80
C ASP A 382 -5.64 1.48 -19.52
N GLY A 383 -6.57 2.05 -18.75
CA GLY A 383 -7.10 1.51 -17.50
C GLY A 383 -6.33 1.95 -16.25
N THR A 384 -5.18 2.63 -16.38
CA THR A 384 -4.43 3.12 -15.22
C THR A 384 -5.26 4.13 -14.42
N LYS A 385 -5.43 3.89 -13.13
CA LYS A 385 -6.05 4.84 -12.20
C LYS A 385 -4.96 5.63 -11.48
N ILE A 386 -5.20 6.93 -11.30
CA ILE A 386 -4.40 7.85 -10.49
C ILE A 386 -5.38 8.49 -9.51
N THR A 387 -5.42 8.01 -8.28
CA THR A 387 -6.15 8.65 -7.19
C THR A 387 -5.26 9.70 -6.55
N VAL A 388 -5.77 10.93 -6.46
CA VAL A 388 -5.16 12.07 -5.77
C VAL A 388 -5.84 12.20 -4.42
N ASP A 389 -5.10 12.00 -3.34
CA ASP A 389 -5.51 12.37 -2.00
C ASP A 389 -5.19 13.85 -1.73
N THR A 390 -6.04 14.53 -0.96
CA THR A 390 -5.90 15.94 -0.63
C THR A 390 -5.74 16.17 0.88
N VAL A 391 -4.94 17.17 1.26
CA VAL A 391 -4.80 17.66 2.65
C VAL A 391 -5.37 19.08 2.77
N ASP A 392 -5.99 19.43 3.91
CA ASP A 392 -6.48 20.80 4.18
C ASP A 392 -5.29 21.75 4.43
N ILE A 393 -5.31 22.92 3.78
CA ILE A 393 -4.27 23.96 3.93
C ILE A 393 -4.81 25.26 4.55
N GLY A 394 -6.05 25.21 5.06
CA GLY A 394 -6.77 26.26 5.74
C GLY A 394 -7.58 27.16 4.80
N ASN A 395 -8.61 27.80 5.37
CA ASN A 395 -9.55 28.69 4.66
C ASN A 395 -10.40 28.00 3.58
N GLY A 396 -10.69 26.70 3.72
CA GLY A 396 -11.50 25.93 2.77
C GLY A 396 -10.76 25.62 1.47
N LYS A 397 -9.44 25.51 1.54
CA LYS A 397 -8.54 25.14 0.45
C LYS A 397 -7.85 23.84 0.79
N THR A 398 -7.49 23.07 -0.23
CA THR A 398 -6.68 21.86 -0.04
C THR A 398 -5.41 21.90 -0.88
N MET A 399 -4.64 20.83 -0.87
CA MET A 399 -3.48 20.61 -1.72
C MET A 399 -3.35 19.10 -1.97
N ALA A 400 -2.83 18.70 -3.13
CA ALA A 400 -2.52 17.29 -3.39
C ALA A 400 -1.37 16.83 -2.45
N SER A 401 -1.57 15.73 -1.72
CA SER A 401 -0.60 15.21 -0.74
C SER A 401 -0.03 13.84 -1.11
N LYS A 402 -0.89 12.95 -1.63
CA LYS A 402 -0.52 11.58 -1.96
C LYS A 402 -1.17 11.13 -3.26
N LEU A 403 -0.42 10.41 -4.08
CA LEU A 403 -0.94 9.74 -5.28
C LEU A 403 -0.91 8.23 -5.10
N THR A 404 -2.01 7.59 -5.46
CA THR A 404 -2.07 6.14 -5.60
C THR A 404 -2.33 5.80 -7.06
N ILE A 405 -1.35 5.14 -7.70
CA ILE A 405 -1.34 4.85 -9.12
C ILE A 405 -1.40 3.35 -9.33
N THR A 406 -2.41 2.84 -10.04
CA THR A 406 -2.68 1.39 -10.18
C THR A 406 -3.05 1.00 -11.61
N ASN A 407 -2.50 -0.10 -12.12
CA ASN A 407 -2.99 -0.75 -13.35
C ASN A 407 -2.72 -2.25 -13.33
N GLY A 408 -3.77 -3.06 -13.21
CA GLY A 408 -3.63 -4.51 -13.06
C GLY A 408 -2.80 -4.83 -11.82
N ASP A 409 -1.64 -5.48 -12.01
CA ASP A 409 -0.74 -5.79 -10.90
C ASP A 409 0.29 -4.66 -10.62
N ASN A 410 0.44 -3.66 -11.50
CA ASN A 410 1.35 -2.54 -11.26
C ASN A 410 0.78 -1.57 -10.21
N ALA A 411 1.60 -1.15 -9.25
CA ALA A 411 1.29 -0.14 -8.25
C ALA A 411 2.45 0.85 -8.05
N MET A 412 2.11 2.12 -7.82
CA MET A 412 2.99 3.12 -7.23
C MET A 412 2.22 3.97 -6.22
N VAL A 413 2.85 4.28 -5.10
CA VAL A 413 2.41 5.30 -4.15
C VAL A 413 3.42 6.45 -4.19
N VAL A 414 2.93 7.67 -4.32
CA VAL A 414 3.69 8.91 -4.12
C VAL A 414 3.18 9.53 -2.83
N GLU A 415 4.06 9.74 -1.84
CA GLU A 415 3.77 10.41 -0.56
C GLU A 415 4.63 11.68 -0.48
N GLY A 416 4.13 12.74 0.16
CA GLY A 416 4.89 13.98 0.37
C GLY A 416 4.81 14.97 -0.78
N LEU A 417 3.60 15.43 -1.11
CA LEU A 417 3.38 16.44 -2.17
C LEU A 417 2.86 17.77 -1.63
N GLY A 418 2.34 17.82 -0.41
CA GLY A 418 1.71 18.97 0.23
C GLY A 418 2.66 19.99 0.88
N ASP A 419 3.91 20.12 0.41
CA ASP A 419 4.98 20.97 0.99
C ASP A 419 5.18 20.80 2.50
N ARG A 420 4.48 21.57 3.32
CA ARG A 420 4.60 21.59 4.78
C ARG A 420 3.35 21.09 5.49
N PHE A 421 2.31 20.75 4.72
CA PHE A 421 1.00 20.35 5.21
C PHE A 421 0.88 18.82 5.34
N ASP A 422 1.79 18.06 4.73
CA ASP A 422 1.97 16.60 4.89
C ASP A 422 3.44 16.21 5.20
N GLY A 423 4.24 17.17 5.66
CA GLY A 423 5.65 17.02 6.05
C GLY A 423 6.66 17.49 4.99
N LYS A 424 7.73 18.19 5.39
CA LYS A 424 8.60 18.91 4.46
C LYS A 424 9.83 18.14 3.96
N ASN A 425 10.08 18.18 2.65
CA ASN A 425 11.17 17.48 1.95
C ASN A 425 11.09 15.95 2.11
N ASN A 426 9.88 15.40 2.14
CA ASN A 426 9.62 13.98 2.38
C ASN A 426 9.14 13.23 1.13
N LEU A 427 9.13 13.87 -0.06
CA LEU A 427 8.69 13.25 -1.31
C LEU A 427 9.31 11.86 -1.51
N LYS A 428 8.44 10.85 -1.58
CA LYS A 428 8.82 9.44 -1.67
C LYS A 428 7.94 8.75 -2.70
N VAL A 429 8.58 7.97 -3.59
CA VAL A 429 7.88 7.07 -4.51
C VAL A 429 8.17 5.62 -4.11
N THR A 430 7.11 4.86 -3.86
CA THR A 430 7.17 3.43 -3.54
C THR A 430 6.49 2.64 -4.65
N GLN A 431 7.23 1.80 -5.36
CA GLN A 431 6.70 0.97 -6.45
C GLN A 431 6.51 -0.48 -5.99
N SER A 432 5.43 -1.12 -6.43
CA SER A 432 5.13 -2.52 -6.10
C SER A 432 4.35 -3.26 -7.20
N ASN A 433 4.19 -4.57 -7.03
CA ASN A 433 3.37 -5.45 -7.88
C ASN A 433 2.01 -5.77 -7.23
N ALA A 434 1.47 -4.84 -6.44
CA ALA A 434 0.21 -5.01 -5.72
C ALA A 434 -0.94 -4.15 -6.26
N GLY A 435 -0.92 -3.78 -7.54
CA GLY A 435 -1.90 -2.89 -8.20
C GLY A 435 -3.36 -3.14 -7.78
N ARG A 436 -3.86 -4.37 -7.94
CA ARG A 436 -5.25 -4.73 -7.59
C ARG A 436 -5.56 -4.63 -6.10
N THR A 437 -4.57 -4.93 -5.25
CA THR A 437 -4.69 -4.82 -3.78
C THR A 437 -4.76 -3.35 -3.37
N LEU A 438 -3.85 -2.55 -3.90
CA LEU A 438 -3.77 -1.13 -3.61
C LEU A 438 -5.00 -0.38 -4.16
N ASP A 439 -5.50 -0.78 -5.32
CA ASP A 439 -6.73 -0.25 -5.93
C ASP A 439 -7.99 -0.57 -5.10
N GLN A 440 -8.02 -1.72 -4.42
CA GLN A 440 -9.09 -2.09 -3.49
C GLN A 440 -8.97 -1.39 -2.13
N LEU A 441 -7.75 -1.06 -1.71
CA LEU A 441 -7.45 -0.31 -0.48
C LEU A 441 -7.55 1.22 -0.65
N THR A 442 -7.74 1.71 -1.87
CA THR A 442 -7.80 3.14 -2.14
C THR A 442 -9.23 3.52 -2.50
N SER A 443 -9.81 4.43 -1.72
CA SER A 443 -11.08 5.04 -2.09
C SER A 443 -10.91 5.83 -3.39
N ASP A 444 -11.82 5.67 -4.35
CA ASP A 444 -11.85 6.50 -5.57
C ASP A 444 -12.05 8.00 -5.27
N GLY A 445 -12.38 8.35 -4.01
CA GLY A 445 -12.60 9.71 -3.55
C GLY A 445 -14.05 10.15 -3.75
N ALA A 446 -14.27 11.45 -3.96
CA ALA A 446 -15.58 11.99 -4.28
C ALA A 446 -16.07 11.52 -5.67
N GLN A 447 -15.17 11.27 -6.61
CA GLN A 447 -15.50 10.80 -7.96
C GLN A 447 -14.30 10.24 -8.75
N THR A 448 -14.62 9.48 -9.78
CA THR A 448 -13.68 9.07 -10.84
C THR A 448 -14.07 9.74 -12.17
N ILE A 449 -13.09 10.34 -12.85
CA ILE A 449 -13.21 10.81 -14.23
C ILE A 449 -12.32 9.99 -15.15
N TYR A 450 -12.69 9.91 -16.43
CA TYR A 450 -12.13 8.96 -17.39
C TYR A 450 -11.56 9.72 -18.60
N GLU A 451 -10.33 9.42 -19.02
CA GLU A 451 -9.77 9.93 -20.27
C GLU A 451 -10.46 9.21 -21.44
N GLN A 452 -11.19 9.97 -22.26
CA GLN A 452 -11.79 9.48 -23.48
C GLN A 452 -10.97 9.96 -24.70
N PRO A 453 -10.39 9.03 -25.50
CA PRO A 453 -9.57 9.39 -26.66
C PRO A 453 -10.26 10.35 -27.62
N GLY A 454 -9.63 11.49 -27.86
CA GLY A 454 -10.15 12.55 -28.73
C GLY A 454 -11.25 13.43 -28.10
N SER A 455 -11.78 13.08 -26.92
CA SER A 455 -12.79 13.86 -26.20
C SER A 455 -12.29 14.48 -24.89
N GLY A 456 -11.11 14.12 -24.39
CA GLY A 456 -10.63 14.63 -23.09
C GLY A 456 -11.33 13.92 -21.93
N TRP A 457 -11.55 14.61 -20.81
CA TRP A 457 -12.06 14.00 -19.59
C TRP A 457 -13.57 13.94 -19.54
N VAL A 458 -14.11 12.76 -19.18
CA VAL A 458 -15.55 12.53 -19.02
C VAL A 458 -15.90 11.95 -17.66
N ASP A 459 -17.13 12.22 -17.19
CA ASP A 459 -17.71 11.54 -16.04
C ASP A 459 -18.10 10.09 -16.36
N ARG A 460 -18.58 9.35 -15.35
CA ARG A 460 -19.04 7.95 -15.49
C ARG A 460 -20.17 7.74 -16.51
N SER A 461 -20.88 8.79 -16.91
CA SER A 461 -21.94 8.75 -17.91
C SER A 461 -21.47 9.15 -19.32
N GLY A 462 -20.20 9.51 -19.49
CA GLY A 462 -19.63 9.98 -20.75
C GLY A 462 -19.88 11.47 -21.04
N ARG A 463 -20.32 12.26 -20.05
CA ARG A 463 -20.43 13.72 -20.17
C ARG A 463 -19.08 14.36 -19.95
N GLN A 464 -18.75 15.42 -20.70
CA GLN A 464 -17.56 16.24 -20.45
C GLN A 464 -17.56 16.77 -19.01
N VAL A 465 -16.42 16.67 -18.33
CA VAL A 465 -16.25 17.19 -16.96
C VAL A 465 -16.24 18.72 -16.99
N ASN A 466 -16.87 19.33 -15.98
CA ASN A 466 -16.86 20.77 -15.70
C ASN A 466 -17.03 20.98 -14.19
N GLN A 467 -16.84 22.21 -13.71
CA GLN A 467 -16.95 22.53 -12.28
C GLN A 467 -18.28 22.07 -11.65
N GLU A 468 -19.41 22.23 -12.34
CA GLU A 468 -20.74 21.83 -11.83
C GLU A 468 -20.83 20.33 -11.51
N ILE A 469 -20.19 19.47 -12.31
CA ILE A 469 -20.10 18.03 -12.05
C ILE A 469 -19.20 17.76 -10.84
N ILE A 470 -18.09 18.50 -10.70
CA ILE A 470 -17.18 18.34 -9.56
C ILE A 470 -17.88 18.70 -8.24
N ASP A 471 -18.40 19.93 -8.14
CA ASP A 471 -19.05 20.47 -6.94
C ASP A 471 -20.20 19.58 -6.45
N SER A 472 -20.98 19.03 -7.39
CA SER A 472 -22.14 18.17 -7.13
C SER A 472 -21.74 16.81 -6.54
N ASN A 473 -20.62 16.24 -6.99
CA ASN A 473 -20.10 14.98 -6.47
C ASN A 473 -19.37 15.17 -5.15
N GLU A 474 -18.75 16.32 -4.91
CA GLU A 474 -18.16 16.66 -3.61
C GLU A 474 -19.22 16.95 -2.53
N ASN A 475 -20.39 17.46 -2.91
CA ASN A 475 -21.45 17.87 -1.98
C ASN A 475 -22.78 17.12 -2.20
N PRO A 476 -22.81 15.78 -2.06
CA PRO A 476 -24.00 14.97 -2.32
C PRO A 476 -25.08 15.26 -1.28
N GLY A 477 -26.05 16.10 -1.65
CA GLY A 477 -27.18 16.49 -0.80
C GLY A 477 -27.54 17.97 -0.85
N THR A 478 -26.63 18.84 -1.32
CA THR A 478 -26.93 20.25 -1.58
C THR A 478 -27.50 20.41 -3.00
N SER A 479 -28.80 20.19 -3.18
CA SER A 479 -29.46 20.45 -4.46
C SER A 479 -29.40 21.94 -4.80
N SER A 480 -28.90 22.28 -5.99
CA SER A 480 -28.75 23.66 -6.49
C SER A 480 -30.07 24.33 -6.92
N ASP A 481 -31.22 23.86 -6.43
CA ASP A 481 -32.52 24.50 -6.65
C ASP A 481 -32.76 25.57 -5.55
N ALA A 482 -32.34 26.81 -5.85
CA ALA A 482 -32.62 28.02 -5.06
C ALA A 482 -32.97 29.21 -5.98
#